data_AF-A0A6M2CIY5-F1
#
_entry.id   AF-A0A6M2CIY5-F1
#
_cell.length_a   1.000
_cell.length_b   1.000
_cell.length_c   1.000
_cell.angle_alpha   90.00
_cell.angle_beta   90.00
_cell.angle_gamma   90.00
#
_symmetry.space_group_name_H-M   'P 1'
#
loop_
_entity.id
_entity.type
_entity.pdbx_description
1 polymer ?
#
loop_
_entity_poly.entity_id
_entity_poly.type
_entity_poly.pdbx_seq_one_letter_code
_entity_poly.pdbx_strand_id
1 'polypeptide(L)'
;DFLFKLHTGTLTVKTWMATKGFYVPWGTHCIICRNEETIEHVFIDCWDAIFLWDVLQRTIKKDFPINAYGIRYLHIQSDDGTPYDMIMLMALHSIWKSRMAAMHFDVDARAPTQYFKEYIRNFVDEQKLQEFPPKWLPRVELLSTIKTF
;
A
#
# COMPACT_ATOMS: atom_id res chain seq x y z
N ASP A 1 -5.05 -6.96 -11.59
CA ASP A 1 -6.37 -7.10 -10.92
C ASP A 1 -6.55 -6.12 -9.76
N PHE A 2 -5.62 -6.03 -8.78
CA PHE A 2 -5.74 -5.16 -7.60
C PHE A 2 -6.18 -3.71 -7.87
N LEU A 3 -5.41 -2.94 -8.67
CA LEU A 3 -5.68 -1.51 -8.84
C LEU A 3 -7.06 -1.25 -9.47
N PHE A 4 -7.46 -2.08 -10.43
CA PHE A 4 -8.79 -2.00 -11.03
C PHE A 4 -9.88 -2.17 -9.96
N LYS A 5 -9.78 -3.21 -9.11
CA LYS A 5 -10.73 -3.44 -8.03
C LYS A 5 -10.74 -2.32 -6.98
N LEU A 6 -9.58 -1.74 -6.67
CA LEU A 6 -9.48 -0.59 -5.78
C LEU A 6 -10.21 0.61 -6.35
N HIS A 7 -9.97 0.89 -7.63
CA HIS A 7 -10.58 1.99 -8.37
C HIS A 7 -12.10 1.85 -8.47
N THR A 8 -12.62 0.67 -8.81
CA THR A 8 -14.05 0.40 -8.94
C THR A 8 -14.76 0.19 -7.62
N GLY A 9 -14.04 0.22 -6.49
CA GLY A 9 -14.63 -0.02 -5.17
C GLY A 9 -15.09 -1.46 -4.96
N THR A 10 -14.47 -2.42 -5.65
CA THR A 10 -14.83 -3.85 -5.61
C THR A 10 -13.74 -4.71 -4.98
N LEU A 11 -12.88 -4.12 -4.15
CA LEU A 11 -12.02 -4.90 -3.26
C LEU A 11 -12.86 -5.63 -2.23
N THR A 12 -12.42 -6.83 -1.88
CA THR A 12 -13.10 -7.72 -0.94
C THR A 12 -12.84 -7.31 0.52
N VAL A 13 -12.99 -6.03 0.83
CA VAL A 13 -13.06 -5.56 2.21
C VAL A 13 -14.33 -6.07 2.85
N LYS A 14 -14.34 -6.26 4.18
CA LYS A 14 -15.46 -6.91 4.88
C LYS A 14 -16.81 -6.23 4.64
N THR A 15 -16.85 -4.90 4.64
CA THR A 15 -18.10 -4.14 4.39
C THR A 15 -18.64 -4.44 2.99
N TRP A 16 -17.78 -4.44 1.96
CA TRP A 16 -18.17 -4.81 0.60
C TRP A 16 -18.68 -6.26 0.54
N MET A 17 -17.97 -7.21 1.17
CA MET A 17 -18.41 -8.61 1.22
C MET A 17 -19.80 -8.76 1.84
N ALA A 18 -20.05 -8.10 2.97
CA ALA A 18 -21.35 -8.11 3.63
C ALA A 18 -22.45 -7.52 2.74
N THR A 19 -22.19 -6.41 2.03
CA THR A 19 -23.17 -5.81 1.10
C THR A 19 -23.52 -6.71 -0.08
N LYS A 20 -22.64 -7.65 -0.44
CA LYS A 20 -22.86 -8.65 -1.49
C LYS A 20 -23.47 -9.95 -0.97
N GLY A 21 -23.80 -10.03 0.33
CA GLY A 21 -24.40 -11.21 0.96
C GLY A 21 -23.41 -12.34 1.24
N PHE A 22 -22.09 -12.08 1.17
CA PHE A 22 -21.10 -13.06 1.60
C PHE A 22 -21.08 -13.19 3.13
N TYR A 23 -20.82 -14.39 3.61
CA TYR A 23 -20.53 -14.61 5.03
C TYR A 23 -19.20 -13.93 5.40
N VAL A 24 -19.24 -13.09 6.43
CA VAL A 24 -18.06 -12.36 6.93
C VAL A 24 -17.78 -12.81 8.38
N PRO A 25 -16.77 -13.68 8.60
CA PRO A 25 -16.40 -14.10 9.93
C PRO A 25 -16.05 -12.91 10.83
N TRP A 26 -16.56 -12.93 12.06
CA TRP A 26 -16.30 -11.90 13.07
C TRP A 26 -16.85 -10.51 12.72
N GLY A 27 -17.80 -10.44 11.79
CA GLY A 27 -18.49 -9.20 11.40
C GLY A 27 -17.65 -8.29 10.50
N THR A 28 -18.18 -7.09 10.24
CA THR A 28 -17.62 -6.12 9.27
C THR A 28 -16.48 -5.26 9.82
N HIS A 29 -16.12 -5.44 11.09
CA HIS A 29 -15.11 -4.62 11.74
C HIS A 29 -13.69 -5.13 11.46
N CYS A 30 -12.75 -4.19 11.32
CA CYS A 30 -11.33 -4.44 11.16
C CYS A 30 -10.78 -5.17 12.39
N ILE A 31 -9.94 -6.18 12.15
CA ILE A 31 -9.36 -6.99 13.23
C ILE A 31 -8.38 -6.21 14.11
N ILE A 32 -7.77 -5.14 13.57
CA ILE A 32 -6.70 -4.38 14.22
C ILE A 32 -7.27 -3.30 15.14
N CYS A 33 -8.16 -2.45 14.61
CA CYS A 33 -8.63 -1.26 15.31
C CYS A 33 -10.12 -1.30 15.67
N ARG A 34 -10.85 -2.34 15.25
CA ARG A 34 -12.29 -2.55 15.50
C ARG A 34 -13.25 -1.52 14.90
N ASN A 35 -12.80 -0.66 13.99
CA ASN A 35 -13.69 0.19 13.16
C ASN A 35 -14.27 -0.60 11.97
N GLU A 36 -15.33 -0.12 11.34
CA GLU A 36 -15.84 -0.75 10.10
C GLU A 36 -14.77 -0.82 9.01
N GLU A 37 -14.58 -1.99 8.43
CA GLU A 37 -13.54 -2.22 7.44
C GLU A 37 -14.04 -1.86 6.02
N THR A 38 -13.92 -0.58 5.70
CA THR A 38 -14.10 0.00 4.35
C THR A 38 -12.77 0.09 3.59
N ILE A 39 -12.81 0.50 2.32
CA ILE A 39 -11.60 0.76 1.53
C ILE A 39 -10.81 1.91 2.15
N GLU A 40 -11.48 3.02 2.44
CA GLU A 40 -10.89 4.18 3.11
C GLU A 40 -10.26 3.77 4.44
N HIS A 41 -10.98 2.99 5.24
CA HIS A 41 -10.43 2.50 6.49
C HIS A 41 -9.13 1.72 6.27
N VAL A 42 -9.13 0.73 5.36
CA VAL A 42 -7.97 -0.14 5.14
C VAL A 42 -6.74 0.63 4.65
N PHE A 43 -6.90 1.59 3.74
CA PHE A 43 -5.79 2.25 3.06
C PHE A 43 -5.42 3.62 3.61
N ILE A 44 -6.25 4.24 4.45
CA ILE A 44 -6.06 5.60 4.96
C ILE A 44 -6.04 5.58 6.49
N ASP A 45 -7.09 5.07 7.11
CA ASP A 45 -7.35 5.32 8.54
C ASP A 45 -6.83 4.21 9.48
N CYS A 46 -6.50 3.03 8.95
CA CYS A 46 -6.04 1.92 9.76
C CYS A 46 -4.58 2.13 10.19
N TRP A 47 -4.23 1.66 11.39
CA TRP A 47 -2.89 1.81 11.98
C TRP A 47 -1.76 1.42 11.03
N ASP A 48 -1.86 0.26 10.40
CA ASP A 48 -0.86 -0.21 9.43
C ASP A 48 -0.68 0.71 8.22
N ALA A 49 -1.77 1.32 7.73
CA ALA A 49 -1.73 2.26 6.62
C ALA A 49 -1.09 3.56 7.06
N ILE A 50 -1.57 4.15 8.17
CA ILE A 50 -1.01 5.36 8.77
C ILE A 50 0.50 5.21 8.95
N PHE A 51 0.93 4.08 9.52
CA PHE A 51 2.32 3.84 9.83
C PHE A 51 3.17 3.71 8.56
N LEU A 52 2.72 2.96 7.55
CA LEU A 52 3.42 2.85 6.28
C LEU A 52 3.54 4.20 5.58
N TRP A 53 2.44 4.96 5.51
CA TRP A 53 2.41 6.27 4.86
C TRP A 53 3.33 7.28 5.55
N ASP A 54 3.29 7.35 6.88
CA ASP A 54 4.14 8.26 7.65
C ASP A 54 5.63 7.98 7.42
N VAL A 55 6.03 6.71 7.50
CA VAL A 55 7.42 6.31 7.25
C VAL A 55 7.83 6.57 5.80
N LEU A 56 6.97 6.25 4.83
CA LEU A 56 7.18 6.53 3.41
C LEU A 56 7.43 8.02 3.17
N GLN A 57 6.47 8.88 3.53
CA GLN A 57 6.53 10.32 3.31
C GLN A 57 7.75 10.96 3.95
N ARG A 58 8.08 10.58 5.20
CA ARG A 58 9.26 11.09 5.89
C ARG A 58 10.57 10.68 5.22
N THR A 59 10.63 9.45 4.69
CA THR A 59 11.86 8.92 4.08
C THR A 59 12.18 9.62 2.76
N ILE A 60 11.18 9.84 1.90
CA ILE A 60 11.39 10.49 0.58
C ILE A 60 11.06 11.98 0.55
N LYS A 61 10.60 12.56 1.67
CA LYS A 61 10.26 13.98 1.83
C LYS A 61 9.28 14.46 0.75
N LYS A 62 8.26 13.66 0.47
CA LYS A 62 7.20 13.94 -0.51
C LYS A 62 5.85 13.67 0.12
N ASP A 63 4.90 14.58 -0.09
CA ASP A 63 3.52 14.39 0.35
C ASP A 63 2.72 13.59 -0.68
N PHE A 64 2.08 12.53 -0.20
CA PHE A 64 1.22 11.67 -1.01
C PHE A 64 -0.24 12.06 -0.80
N PRO A 65 -1.09 11.97 -1.84
CA PRO A 65 -2.51 12.28 -1.73
C PRO A 65 -3.25 11.13 -1.02
N ILE A 66 -3.09 11.02 0.30
CA ILE A 66 -3.71 9.96 1.11
C ILE A 66 -5.14 10.38 1.45
N ASN A 67 -5.99 10.31 0.44
CA ASN A 67 -7.42 10.53 0.54
C ASN A 67 -8.15 9.59 -0.43
N ALA A 68 -9.48 9.51 -0.31
CA ALA A 68 -10.32 8.60 -1.08
C ALA A 68 -10.16 8.72 -2.60
N TYR A 69 -9.79 9.90 -3.11
CA TYR A 69 -9.51 10.12 -4.53
C TYR A 69 -8.07 9.68 -4.88
N GLY A 70 -7.07 10.14 -4.13
CA GLY A 70 -5.67 9.83 -4.41
C GLY A 70 -5.35 8.34 -4.39
N ILE A 71 -5.92 7.56 -3.47
CA ILE A 71 -5.70 6.11 -3.44
C ILE A 71 -6.33 5.36 -4.63
N ARG A 72 -7.37 5.92 -5.26
CA ARG A 72 -8.09 5.28 -6.38
C ARG A 72 -7.54 5.67 -7.74
N TYR A 73 -7.00 6.87 -7.85
CA TYR A 73 -6.58 7.47 -9.13
C TYR A 73 -5.08 7.75 -9.22
N LEU A 74 -4.32 7.52 -8.14
CA LEU A 74 -2.88 7.76 -8.05
C LEU A 74 -2.51 9.17 -8.54
N HIS A 75 -3.30 10.17 -8.14
CA HIS A 75 -3.12 11.55 -8.59
C HIS A 75 -1.94 12.24 -7.88
N ILE A 76 -0.73 11.79 -8.18
CA ILE A 76 0.52 12.33 -7.66
C ILE A 76 1.39 12.82 -8.81
N GLN A 77 1.92 14.03 -8.69
CA GLN A 77 2.83 14.58 -9.69
C GLN A 77 4.22 13.95 -9.55
N SER A 78 4.77 13.52 -10.68
CA SER A 78 6.17 13.13 -10.79
C SER A 78 7.05 14.38 -10.72
N ASP A 79 7.99 14.40 -9.77
CA ASP A 79 9.03 15.43 -9.71
C ASP A 79 10.35 14.80 -10.20
N ASP A 80 11.07 15.51 -11.07
CA ASP A 80 12.37 15.06 -11.61
C ASP A 80 12.32 13.68 -12.29
N GLY A 81 11.16 13.28 -12.82
CA GLY A 81 10.93 11.95 -13.41
C GLY A 81 10.81 10.81 -12.40
N THR A 82 10.73 11.11 -11.09
CA THR A 82 10.55 10.09 -10.04
C THR A 82 9.16 9.45 -10.16
N PRO A 83 9.04 8.11 -10.21
CA PRO A 83 7.78 7.41 -10.40
C PRO A 83 6.99 7.27 -9.07
N TYR A 84 6.53 8.40 -8.53
CA TYR A 84 5.82 8.43 -7.25
C TYR A 84 4.48 7.70 -7.28
N ASP A 85 3.82 7.66 -8.42
CA ASP A 85 2.61 6.87 -8.67
C ASP A 85 2.86 5.36 -8.50
N MET A 86 3.96 4.86 -9.05
CA MET A 86 4.38 3.46 -8.90
C MET A 86 4.76 3.15 -7.44
N ILE A 87 5.45 4.07 -6.76
CA ILE A 87 5.76 3.95 -5.33
C ILE A 87 4.48 3.89 -4.50
N MET A 88 3.52 4.78 -4.79
CA MET A 88 2.21 4.80 -4.12
C MET A 88 1.46 3.49 -4.36
N LEU A 89 1.47 2.98 -5.60
CA LEU A 89 0.82 1.72 -5.95
C LEU A 89 1.45 0.53 -5.21
N MET A 90 2.78 0.47 -5.09
CA MET A 90 3.47 -0.57 -4.33
C MET A 90 3.12 -0.51 -2.84
N ALA A 91 2.96 0.70 -2.26
CA ALA A 91 2.53 0.88 -0.88
C ALA A 91 1.06 0.47 -0.66
N LEU A 92 0.16 0.85 -1.56
CA LEU A 92 -1.24 0.39 -1.52
C LEU A 92 -1.32 -1.14 -1.61
N HIS A 93 -0.57 -1.73 -2.54
CA HIS A 93 -0.57 -3.17 -2.71
C HIS A 93 0.04 -3.91 -1.51
N SER A 94 1.06 -3.35 -0.85
CA SER A 94 1.64 -3.96 0.34
C SER A 94 0.68 -3.95 1.53
N ILE A 95 -0.10 -2.88 1.71
CA ILE A 95 -1.19 -2.80 2.70
C ILE A 95 -2.23 -3.90 2.40
N TRP A 96 -2.67 -3.98 1.15
CA TRP A 96 -3.67 -4.98 0.74
C TRP A 96 -3.18 -6.41 0.94
N LYS A 97 -1.93 -6.69 0.54
CA LYS A 97 -1.34 -8.02 0.67
C LYS A 97 -1.23 -8.44 2.14
N SER A 98 -0.80 -7.54 3.01
CA SER A 98 -0.76 -7.76 4.46
C SER A 98 -2.15 -8.07 5.04
N ARG A 99 -3.17 -7.31 4.63
CA ARG A 99 -4.56 -7.54 5.04
C ARG A 99 -5.07 -8.92 4.63
N MET A 100 -4.85 -9.29 3.38
CA MET A 100 -5.30 -10.58 2.86
C MET A 100 -4.57 -11.76 3.50
N ALA A 101 -3.26 -11.62 3.76
CA ALA A 101 -2.49 -12.64 4.46
C ALA A 101 -3.04 -12.87 5.89
N ALA A 102 -3.37 -11.79 6.61
CA ALA A 102 -4.00 -11.89 7.93
C ALA A 102 -5.39 -12.52 7.87
N MET A 103 -6.22 -12.15 6.88
CA MET A 103 -7.56 -12.69 6.70
C MET A 103 -7.56 -14.19 6.35
N HIS A 104 -6.60 -14.64 5.53
CA HIS A 104 -6.46 -16.04 5.14
C HIS A 104 -5.66 -16.88 6.15
N PHE A 105 -5.20 -16.29 7.25
CA PHE A 105 -4.34 -16.94 8.24
C PHE A 105 -3.07 -17.55 7.60
N ASP A 106 -2.47 -16.81 6.67
CA ASP A 106 -1.21 -17.23 6.03
C ASP A 106 -0.10 -17.35 7.08
N VAL A 107 0.67 -18.45 7.01
CA VAL A 107 1.77 -18.74 7.95
C VAL A 107 2.88 -17.67 7.87
N ASP A 108 3.05 -17.04 6.70
CA ASP A 108 4.00 -15.93 6.46
C ASP A 108 3.28 -14.57 6.37
N ALA A 109 2.23 -14.36 7.18
CA ALA A 109 1.58 -13.06 7.27
C ALA A 109 2.58 -12.00 7.76
N ARG A 110 2.84 -11.00 6.91
CA ARG A 110 3.83 -9.95 7.15
C ARG A 110 3.18 -8.57 7.27
N ALA A 111 3.86 -7.65 7.95
CA ALA A 111 3.44 -6.25 8.01
C ALA A 111 3.58 -5.58 6.63
N PRO A 112 2.78 -4.54 6.31
CA PRO A 112 2.86 -3.87 5.00
C PRO A 112 4.25 -3.35 4.67
N THR A 113 5.00 -2.88 5.67
CA THR A 113 6.37 -2.38 5.52
C THR A 113 7.32 -3.45 5.00
N GLN A 114 7.14 -4.72 5.37
CA GLN A 114 7.98 -5.82 4.89
C GLN A 114 7.72 -6.13 3.41
N TYR A 115 6.45 -6.23 3.00
CA TYR A 115 6.11 -6.39 1.58
C TYR A 115 6.56 -5.18 0.75
N PHE A 116 6.39 -3.97 1.27
CA PHE A 116 6.80 -2.75 0.58
C PHE A 116 8.31 -2.70 0.35
N LYS A 117 9.12 -3.03 1.36
CA LYS A 117 10.59 -3.13 1.22
C LYS A 117 11.01 -4.10 0.12
N GLU A 118 10.34 -5.25 0.05
CA GLU A 118 10.62 -6.27 -0.96
C GLU A 118 10.31 -5.72 -2.36
N TYR A 119 9.15 -5.08 -2.54
CA TYR A 119 8.79 -4.45 -3.82
C TYR A 119 9.78 -3.35 -4.22
N ILE A 120 10.15 -2.47 -3.29
CA ILE A 120 11.12 -1.41 -3.56
C ILE A 120 12.49 -1.99 -3.91
N ARG A 121 12.96 -3.04 -3.20
CA ARG A 121 14.25 -3.66 -3.50
C ARG A 121 14.27 -4.21 -4.91
N ASN A 122 13.27 -5.02 -5.27
CA ASN A 122 13.17 -5.60 -6.61
C ASN A 122 13.10 -4.50 -7.68
N PHE A 123 12.29 -3.46 -7.44
CA PHE A 123 12.18 -2.32 -8.35
C PHE A 123 13.53 -1.58 -8.52
N VAL A 124 14.23 -1.29 -7.43
CA VAL A 124 15.55 -0.63 -7.45
C VAL A 124 16.57 -1.49 -8.17
N ASP A 125 16.60 -2.80 -7.91
CA ASP A 125 17.52 -3.72 -8.55
C ASP A 125 17.28 -3.78 -10.07
N GLU A 126 16.02 -3.78 -10.52
CA GLU A 126 15.67 -3.66 -11.94
C GLU A 126 16.14 -2.33 -12.55
N GLN A 127 16.00 -1.20 -11.84
CA GLN A 127 16.49 0.09 -12.34
C GLN A 127 18.02 0.15 -12.44
N LYS A 128 18.74 -0.53 -11.54
CA LYS A 128 20.22 -0.60 -11.56
C LYS A 128 20.77 -1.38 -12.76
N LEU A 129 19.98 -2.29 -13.34
CA LEU A 129 20.37 -3.08 -14.51
C LEU A 129 20.28 -2.30 -15.83
N GLN A 130 19.68 -1.11 -15.83
CA GLN A 130 19.61 -0.27 -17.03
C GLN A 130 20.99 0.28 -17.41
N GLU A 131 21.24 0.46 -18.70
CA GLU A 131 22.49 1.04 -19.22
C GLU A 131 22.75 2.45 -18.64
N PHE A 132 21.68 3.21 -18.41
CA PHE A 132 21.72 4.53 -17.81
C PHE A 132 20.74 4.61 -16.62
N PRO A 133 21.16 4.24 -15.40
CA PRO A 133 20.29 4.27 -14.23
C PRO A 133 19.70 5.67 -13.99
N PRO A 134 18.41 5.78 -13.62
CA PRO A 134 17.77 7.07 -13.43
C PRO A 134 18.39 7.90 -12.31
N LYS A 135 18.49 9.23 -12.51
CA LYS A 135 19.05 10.16 -11.50
C LYS A 135 18.27 10.17 -10.19
N TRP A 136 16.99 9.86 -10.23
CA TRP A 136 16.14 9.77 -9.04
C TRP A 136 16.34 8.47 -8.24
N LEU A 137 17.06 7.48 -8.77
CA LEU A 137 17.18 6.15 -8.17
C LEU A 137 17.73 6.17 -6.72
N PRO A 138 18.77 6.95 -6.37
CA PRO A 138 19.26 7.02 -4.99
C PRO A 138 18.20 7.50 -3.99
N ARG A 139 17.25 8.35 -4.43
CA ARG A 139 16.14 8.82 -3.60
C ARG A 139 15.18 7.68 -3.26
N VAL A 140 14.87 6.82 -4.24
CA VAL A 140 13.97 5.67 -4.08
C VAL A 140 14.66 4.54 -3.31
N GLU A 141 15.97 4.36 -3.49
CA GLU A 141 16.74 3.35 -2.77
C GLU A 141 16.68 3.51 -1.23
N LEU A 142 16.54 4.75 -0.73
CA LEU A 142 16.31 5.01 0.70
C LEU A 142 15.11 4.23 1.24
N LEU A 143 14.08 4.00 0.42
CA LEU A 143 12.88 3.27 0.81
C LEU A 143 13.13 1.78 1.09
N SER A 144 14.23 1.21 0.60
CA SER A 144 14.63 -0.17 0.93
C SER A 144 15.10 -0.31 2.39
N THR A 145 15.45 0.80 3.03
CA THR A 145 16.03 0.87 4.37
C THR A 145 15.04 1.37 5.44
N ILE A 146 13.76 1.57 5.09
CA ILE A 146 12.75 2.05 6.04
C ILE A 146 12.72 1.19 7.30
N LYS A 147 12.42 1.75 8.48
CA LYS A 147 12.35 0.96 9.70
C LYS A 147 11.12 0.07 9.70
N THR A 148 11.29 -1.19 10.11
CA THR A 148 10.19 -2.07 10.55
C THR A 148 10.06 -1.88 12.05
N PHE A 149 8.85 -1.64 12.53
CA PHE A 149 8.53 -1.47 13.94
C PHE A 149 7.72 -2.65 14.42
#